data_AF-A0A7X7D3A3-F1
#
_entry.id   AF-A0A7X7D3A3-F1
#
_cell.length_a   1.000
_cell.length_b   1.000
_cell.length_c   1.000
_cell.angle_alpha   90.00
_cell.angle_beta   90.00
_cell.angle_gamma   90.00
#
_symmetry.space_group_name_H-M   'P 1'
#
loop_
_entity.id
_entity.type
_entity.pdbx_description
1 polymer ?
#
loop_
_entity_poly.entity_id
_entity_poly.type
_entity_poly.pdbx_seq_one_letter_code
_entity_poly.pdbx_strand_id
1 'polypeptide(L)'
;MPAGPTEPLPGDDDIWTASPVDGPAADVDGPWHDDDHWDDDEWDEHDDHDDHDYVDLPASGSLPKWVAVAGVLVLLLALVVGGGWVWYNRQVDPPGGPGERVTIDVPAGVTVSGIGTILEDEGVISNARIFKWWMGRKGADSFQAGQYEMRTNSDFALVLRTLEAGPTEPLLAEPAEKISVPEGLSVARILTRIAEAIPGATAEELQAELDAGSVTTYLRPADQASYEGLLFPATYEKVDGLTGAGLLQQMATEMEDRMQRHGADAARARIAQEWGLELTDYELLKVASMIQAEAGNVEEAPQIATVIYNRLSQGMPLGIDAVDRYGAELAGTSVVFNDASLPYNTRRRAGLPPTPISAPGDFAIAAALQPASGPWMYYVLESERQHVFVVTDSEFQAAKRACIERNLGCG
;
A
#
# COMPACT_ATOMS: atom_id res chain seq x y z
N MET A 1 -0.31 0.50 41.06
CA MET A 1 -1.35 -0.36 41.67
C MET A 1 -2.06 -1.10 40.55
N PRO A 2 -2.04 -2.44 40.51
CA PRO A 2 -2.73 -3.25 39.49
C PRO A 2 -3.89 -4.08 40.07
N ALA A 3 -4.94 -4.28 39.28
CA ALA A 3 -5.93 -5.37 39.34
C ALA A 3 -6.84 -5.15 38.11
N GLY A 4 -7.23 -6.10 37.28
CA GLY A 4 -7.31 -7.56 37.35
C GLY A 4 -8.53 -7.97 36.48
N PRO A 5 -8.49 -9.09 35.75
CA PRO A 5 -9.52 -9.48 34.76
C PRO A 5 -10.62 -10.37 35.36
N THR A 6 -11.72 -10.60 34.62
CA THR A 6 -12.70 -11.67 34.91
C THR A 6 -13.19 -12.35 33.64
N GLU A 7 -12.92 -13.67 33.55
CA GLU A 7 -13.72 -14.68 32.84
C GLU A 7 -14.85 -15.21 33.77
N PRO A 8 -15.47 -16.38 33.52
CA PRO A 8 -16.58 -16.70 32.60
C PRO A 8 -17.76 -17.27 33.43
N LEU A 9 -18.79 -17.93 32.82
CA LEU A 9 -19.60 -19.05 33.39
C LEU A 9 -20.79 -19.44 32.44
N PRO A 10 -21.46 -20.61 32.64
CA PRO A 10 -21.83 -21.59 31.59
C PRO A 10 -23.33 -21.97 31.56
N GLY A 11 -23.68 -23.05 30.84
CA GLY A 11 -24.65 -24.05 31.34
C GLY A 11 -25.86 -24.42 30.45
N ASP A 12 -26.11 -25.74 30.38
CA ASP A 12 -27.42 -26.41 30.50
C ASP A 12 -27.99 -27.13 29.26
N ASP A 13 -27.60 -28.39 29.11
CA ASP A 13 -28.39 -29.63 29.27
C ASP A 13 -29.94 -29.52 29.21
N ASP A 14 -30.60 -30.34 28.38
CA ASP A 14 -31.74 -31.18 28.83
C ASP A 14 -32.28 -32.16 27.78
N ILE A 15 -32.84 -33.24 28.30
CA ILE A 15 -33.24 -34.52 27.67
C ILE A 15 -34.79 -34.67 27.73
N TRP A 16 -35.37 -35.45 26.79
CA TRP A 16 -36.51 -36.40 26.95
C TRP A 16 -37.84 -36.23 26.17
N THR A 17 -38.35 -37.42 25.77
CA THR A 17 -39.73 -37.86 25.45
C THR A 17 -40.25 -37.61 24.02
N ALA A 18 -40.63 -38.59 23.17
CA ALA A 18 -41.45 -39.81 23.21
C ALA A 18 -42.91 -39.62 22.75
N SER A 19 -43.18 -39.98 21.47
CA SER A 19 -44.37 -40.63 20.81
C SER A 19 -45.82 -40.16 21.14
N PRO A 20 -46.93 -40.68 20.55
CA PRO A 20 -47.15 -41.61 19.40
C PRO A 20 -48.31 -41.17 18.43
N VAL A 21 -48.74 -42.12 17.58
CA VAL A 21 -50.07 -42.34 16.91
C VAL A 21 -50.48 -41.40 15.75
N ASP A 22 -51.13 -41.81 14.66
CA ASP A 22 -51.93 -42.99 14.30
C ASP A 22 -51.93 -43.22 12.77
N GLY A 23 -52.18 -44.46 12.31
CA GLY A 23 -52.36 -44.85 10.90
C GLY A 23 -53.73 -44.47 10.31
N PRO A 24 -54.35 -45.23 9.37
CA PRO A 24 -53.90 -46.52 8.82
C PRO A 24 -54.21 -46.76 7.31
N ALA A 25 -53.80 -47.97 6.87
CA ALA A 25 -54.51 -48.91 5.95
C ALA A 25 -54.65 -48.49 4.47
N ALA A 26 -54.62 -49.35 3.45
CA ALA A 26 -54.75 -50.80 3.26
C ALA A 26 -54.66 -50.99 1.70
N ASP A 27 -54.38 -52.10 1.02
CA ASP A 27 -54.27 -53.51 1.35
C ASP A 27 -53.97 -54.29 0.03
N VAL A 28 -53.19 -55.40 0.13
CA VAL A 28 -53.54 -56.77 -0.40
C VAL A 28 -53.37 -57.03 -1.91
N ASP A 29 -52.79 -58.12 -2.46
CA ASP A 29 -52.28 -59.48 -2.10
C ASP A 29 -51.18 -59.81 -3.17
N GLY A 30 -50.09 -60.58 -2.98
CA GLY A 30 -49.96 -62.00 -2.58
C GLY A 30 -50.22 -62.98 -3.77
N PRO A 31 -49.69 -64.22 -3.80
CA PRO A 31 -48.46 -64.74 -3.17
C PRO A 31 -47.76 -65.94 -3.92
N TRP A 32 -46.62 -66.38 -3.37
CA TRP A 32 -46.05 -67.76 -3.29
C TRP A 32 -44.93 -68.29 -4.23
N HIS A 33 -44.03 -68.99 -3.53
CA HIS A 33 -43.16 -70.12 -3.86
C HIS A 33 -41.67 -69.80 -4.17
N ASP A 34 -40.73 -70.03 -3.24
CA ASP A 34 -40.20 -71.33 -2.73
C ASP A 34 -39.10 -71.83 -3.72
N ASP A 35 -37.87 -72.26 -3.41
CA ASP A 35 -37.20 -72.80 -2.23
C ASP A 35 -35.69 -72.97 -2.53
N ASP A 36 -34.88 -73.02 -1.45
CA ASP A 36 -33.64 -73.79 -1.18
C ASP A 36 -32.37 -73.66 -2.07
N HIS A 37 -31.14 -73.34 -1.62
CA HIS A 37 -30.23 -73.75 -0.51
C HIS A 37 -29.45 -75.08 -0.71
N TRP A 38 -28.11 -74.94 -0.88
CA TRP A 38 -26.98 -75.88 -0.65
C TRP A 38 -27.01 -77.19 -1.48
N ASP A 39 -25.95 -77.94 -1.78
CA ASP A 39 -24.51 -77.96 -1.49
C ASP A 39 -23.88 -78.93 -2.51
N ASP A 40 -22.55 -78.82 -2.70
CA ASP A 40 -21.59 -79.91 -2.82
C ASP A 40 -21.56 -80.95 -3.99
N ASP A 41 -20.29 -81.25 -4.31
CA ASP A 41 -19.70 -82.51 -4.78
C ASP A 41 -19.68 -82.92 -6.27
N GLU A 42 -18.51 -82.69 -6.86
CA GLU A 42 -17.48 -83.72 -7.13
C GLU A 42 -17.88 -85.06 -7.80
N TRP A 43 -17.12 -85.35 -8.88
CA TRP A 43 -16.71 -86.65 -9.45
C TRP A 43 -17.36 -87.19 -10.74
N ASP A 44 -16.41 -87.61 -11.57
CA ASP A 44 -16.35 -88.77 -12.44
C ASP A 44 -16.93 -88.75 -13.85
N GLU A 45 -16.00 -88.52 -14.78
CA GLU A 45 -15.41 -89.55 -15.65
C GLU A 45 -16.32 -90.47 -16.50
N HIS A 46 -15.87 -90.54 -17.76
CA HIS A 46 -15.94 -91.66 -18.70
C HIS A 46 -17.09 -91.74 -19.73
N ASP A 47 -16.63 -91.47 -20.96
CA ASP A 47 -16.69 -92.32 -22.16
C ASP A 47 -17.96 -92.36 -23.02
N ASP A 48 -17.76 -91.81 -24.22
CA ASP A 48 -17.94 -92.42 -25.53
C ASP A 48 -19.29 -93.08 -25.85
N HIS A 49 -19.98 -92.53 -26.86
CA HIS A 49 -20.37 -93.31 -28.03
C HIS A 49 -20.79 -92.44 -29.23
N ASP A 50 -20.32 -92.90 -30.38
CA ASP A 50 -20.45 -92.40 -31.74
C ASP A 50 -21.88 -92.41 -32.34
N ASP A 51 -22.03 -91.56 -33.38
CA ASP A 51 -22.69 -91.81 -34.67
C ASP A 51 -24.21 -91.62 -34.90
N HIS A 52 -24.47 -90.53 -35.64
CA HIS A 52 -25.16 -90.42 -36.94
C HIS A 52 -26.65 -89.98 -37.08
N ASP A 53 -26.78 -89.03 -38.02
CA ASP A 53 -27.87 -88.72 -38.96
C ASP A 53 -29.13 -87.97 -38.51
N TYR A 54 -29.26 -86.70 -38.92
CA TYR A 54 -29.92 -86.28 -40.18
C TYR A 54 -29.73 -84.76 -40.42
N VAL A 55 -29.52 -84.37 -41.68
CA VAL A 55 -29.53 -82.96 -42.11
C VAL A 55 -30.94 -82.57 -42.55
N ASP A 56 -31.59 -81.70 -41.79
CA ASP A 56 -32.69 -80.84 -42.27
C ASP A 56 -32.15 -79.40 -42.35
N LEU A 57 -32.11 -78.81 -43.55
CA LEU A 57 -31.82 -77.38 -43.72
C LEU A 57 -33.10 -76.58 -43.38
N PRO A 58 -33.14 -75.82 -42.27
CA PRO A 58 -34.31 -75.02 -41.94
C PRO A 58 -34.37 -73.78 -42.83
N ALA A 59 -35.61 -73.41 -43.19
CA ALA A 59 -35.94 -72.19 -43.92
C ALA A 59 -35.25 -70.97 -43.30
N SER A 60 -34.49 -70.24 -44.12
CA SER A 60 -33.85 -68.99 -43.70
C SER A 60 -34.93 -67.95 -43.39
N GLY A 61 -35.26 -67.81 -42.11
CA GLY A 61 -36.04 -66.69 -41.58
C GLY A 61 -35.24 -65.40 -41.72
N SER A 62 -35.22 -64.81 -42.92
CA SER A 62 -34.61 -63.49 -43.12
C SER A 62 -35.43 -62.48 -42.32
N LEU A 63 -34.81 -61.85 -41.32
CA LEU A 63 -35.38 -60.70 -40.61
C LEU A 63 -35.96 -59.69 -41.63
N PRO A 64 -37.13 -59.09 -41.39
CA PRO A 64 -37.70 -58.11 -42.31
C PRO A 64 -36.66 -57.01 -42.56
N LYS A 65 -36.42 -56.64 -43.82
CA LYS A 65 -35.40 -55.63 -44.19
C LYS A 65 -35.56 -54.31 -43.42
N TRP A 66 -36.77 -53.96 -42.99
CA TRP A 66 -37.03 -52.76 -42.17
C TRP A 66 -36.46 -52.83 -40.75
N VAL A 67 -36.34 -54.03 -40.14
CA VAL A 67 -35.71 -54.22 -38.82
C VAL A 67 -34.21 -53.98 -38.90
N ALA A 68 -33.56 -54.44 -39.98
CA ALA A 68 -32.15 -54.17 -40.23
C ALA A 68 -31.89 -52.67 -40.46
N VAL A 69 -32.76 -51.98 -41.22
CA VAL A 69 -32.66 -50.53 -41.44
C VAL A 69 -32.90 -49.75 -40.14
N ALA A 70 -33.89 -50.13 -39.34
CA ALA A 70 -34.15 -49.52 -38.03
C ALA A 70 -32.97 -49.72 -37.07
N GLY A 71 -32.37 -50.92 -37.04
CA GLY A 71 -31.18 -51.21 -36.24
C GLY A 71 -29.98 -50.35 -36.64
N VAL A 72 -29.74 -50.17 -37.95
CA VAL A 72 -28.68 -49.27 -38.44
C VAL A 72 -28.97 -47.81 -38.08
N LEU A 73 -30.21 -47.35 -38.17
CA LEU A 73 -30.58 -45.99 -37.78
C LEU A 73 -30.40 -45.74 -36.27
N VAL A 74 -30.76 -46.71 -35.42
CA VAL A 74 -30.54 -46.63 -33.97
C VAL A 74 -29.05 -46.63 -33.65
N LEU A 75 -28.24 -47.45 -34.32
CA LEU A 75 -26.79 -47.47 -34.16
C LEU A 75 -26.17 -46.12 -34.57
N LEU A 76 -26.60 -45.56 -35.70
CA LEU A 76 -26.14 -44.24 -36.17
C LEU A 76 -26.54 -43.14 -35.19
N LEU A 77 -27.77 -43.18 -34.65
CA LEU A 77 -28.22 -42.24 -33.64
C LEU A 77 -27.38 -42.38 -32.35
N ALA A 78 -27.11 -43.59 -31.90
CA ALA A 78 -26.26 -43.85 -30.73
C ALA A 78 -24.82 -43.37 -30.94
N LEU A 79 -24.26 -43.52 -32.13
CA LEU A 79 -22.94 -42.99 -32.48
C LEU A 79 -22.92 -41.46 -32.53
N VAL A 80 -23.97 -40.83 -33.05
CA VAL A 80 -24.11 -39.36 -33.06
C VAL A 80 -24.26 -38.83 -31.63
N VAL A 81 -25.10 -39.46 -30.80
CA VAL A 81 -25.29 -39.09 -29.40
C VAL A 81 -24.01 -39.33 -28.59
N GLY A 82 -23.36 -40.48 -28.76
CA GLY A 82 -22.10 -40.81 -28.07
C GLY A 82 -20.95 -39.90 -28.50
N GLY A 83 -20.81 -39.62 -29.80
CA GLY A 83 -19.83 -38.67 -30.33
C GLY A 83 -20.09 -37.24 -29.84
N GLY A 84 -21.36 -36.82 -29.82
CA GLY A 84 -21.78 -35.53 -29.27
C GLY A 84 -21.51 -35.41 -27.77
N TRP A 85 -21.73 -36.47 -27.00
CA TRP A 85 -21.44 -36.53 -25.56
C TRP A 85 -19.94 -36.42 -25.29
N VAL A 86 -19.11 -37.15 -26.04
CA VAL A 86 -17.65 -37.07 -25.92
C VAL A 86 -17.13 -35.68 -26.30
N TRP A 87 -17.65 -35.10 -27.37
CA TRP A 87 -17.29 -33.74 -27.77
C TRP A 87 -17.69 -32.70 -26.71
N TYR A 88 -18.91 -32.78 -26.18
CA TYR A 88 -19.38 -31.90 -25.11
C TYR A 88 -18.51 -32.00 -23.86
N ASN A 89 -18.17 -33.21 -23.40
CA ASN A 89 -17.32 -33.41 -22.23
C ASN A 89 -15.93 -32.79 -22.42
N ARG A 90 -15.35 -32.87 -23.63
CA ARG A 90 -14.06 -32.23 -23.94
C ARG A 90 -14.10 -30.70 -23.93
N GLN A 91 -15.28 -30.10 -24.02
CA GLN A 91 -15.42 -28.65 -23.95
C GLN A 91 -15.58 -28.20 -22.49
N VAL A 92 -16.33 -28.97 -21.69
CA VAL A 92 -16.53 -28.70 -20.25
C VAL A 92 -15.28 -28.97 -19.42
N ASP A 93 -14.56 -30.03 -19.76
CA ASP A 93 -13.32 -30.48 -19.14
C ASP A 93 -12.28 -30.77 -20.24
N PRO A 94 -11.55 -29.74 -20.71
CA PRO A 94 -10.60 -29.90 -21.78
C PRO A 94 -9.37 -30.72 -21.35
N PRO A 95 -8.86 -31.62 -22.21
CA PRO A 95 -7.71 -32.43 -21.88
C PRO A 95 -6.45 -31.56 -21.66
N GLY A 96 -5.56 -31.99 -20.78
CA GLY A 96 -4.27 -31.31 -20.52
C GLY A 96 -4.24 -30.44 -19.26
N GLY A 97 -5.38 -30.27 -18.57
CA GLY A 97 -5.47 -29.51 -17.32
C GLY A 97 -5.22 -28.00 -17.48
N PRO A 98 -5.31 -27.22 -16.39
CA PRO A 98 -5.15 -25.76 -16.44
C PRO A 98 -3.74 -25.33 -16.83
N GLY A 99 -3.64 -24.46 -17.83
CA GLY A 99 -2.40 -23.87 -18.36
C GLY A 99 -1.89 -22.67 -17.57
N GLU A 100 -1.35 -21.68 -18.28
CA GLU A 100 -0.75 -20.46 -17.73
C GLU A 100 -1.78 -19.57 -17.00
N ARG A 101 -1.30 -18.80 -16.02
CA ARG A 101 -2.13 -17.84 -15.28
C ARG A 101 -2.38 -16.58 -16.10
N VAL A 102 -3.61 -16.09 -16.09
CA VAL A 102 -4.07 -14.90 -16.80
C VAL A 102 -4.99 -14.07 -15.90
N THR A 103 -4.90 -12.74 -16.03
CA THR A 103 -5.76 -11.80 -15.29
C THR A 103 -6.85 -11.29 -16.21
N ILE A 104 -8.10 -11.50 -15.83
CA ILE A 104 -9.29 -11.15 -16.62
C ILE A 104 -10.02 -10.00 -15.95
N ASP A 105 -10.32 -8.94 -16.70
CA ASP A 105 -11.18 -7.85 -16.24
C ASP A 105 -12.63 -8.12 -16.64
N VAL A 106 -13.52 -8.22 -15.66
CA VAL A 106 -14.97 -8.43 -15.84
C VAL A 106 -15.69 -7.09 -15.63
N PRO A 107 -16.21 -6.44 -16.70
CA PRO A 107 -16.86 -5.14 -16.60
C PRO A 107 -18.17 -5.17 -15.81
N ALA A 108 -18.52 -4.03 -15.20
CA ALA A 108 -19.79 -3.89 -14.49
C ALA A 108 -21.01 -4.05 -15.42
N GLY A 109 -21.99 -4.84 -14.98
CA GLY A 109 -23.24 -5.08 -15.72
C GLY A 109 -23.14 -6.05 -16.89
N VAL A 110 -22.00 -6.74 -17.06
CA VAL A 110 -21.84 -7.76 -18.09
C VAL A 110 -22.66 -9.02 -17.74
N THR A 111 -23.28 -9.62 -18.75
CA THR A 111 -24.04 -10.88 -18.58
C THR A 111 -23.10 -12.09 -18.63
N VAL A 112 -23.56 -13.26 -18.15
CA VAL A 112 -22.81 -14.54 -18.29
C VAL A 112 -22.40 -14.82 -19.74
N SER A 113 -23.20 -14.37 -20.72
CA SER A 113 -22.86 -14.49 -22.13
C SER A 113 -21.65 -13.64 -22.52
N GLY A 114 -21.54 -12.42 -21.98
CA GLY A 114 -20.39 -11.54 -22.23
C GLY A 114 -19.13 -12.01 -21.49
N ILE A 115 -19.28 -12.51 -20.26
CA ILE A 115 -18.19 -13.15 -19.51
C ILE A 115 -17.65 -14.34 -20.29
N GLY A 116 -18.52 -15.20 -20.82
CA GLY A 116 -18.10 -16.33 -21.65
C GLY A 116 -17.26 -15.92 -22.86
N THR A 117 -17.61 -14.81 -23.54
CA THR A 117 -16.83 -14.29 -24.67
C THR A 117 -15.44 -13.82 -24.22
N ILE A 118 -15.36 -13.03 -23.15
CA ILE A 118 -14.08 -12.56 -22.59
C ILE A 118 -13.18 -13.74 -22.22
N LEU A 119 -13.74 -14.77 -21.57
CA LEU A 119 -13.00 -15.96 -21.16
C LEU A 119 -12.56 -16.84 -22.34
N GLU A 120 -13.32 -16.90 -23.43
CA GLU A 120 -12.94 -17.61 -24.66
C GLU A 120 -11.82 -16.86 -25.40
N ASP A 121 -11.93 -15.53 -25.50
CA ASP A 121 -10.95 -14.66 -26.15
C ASP A 121 -9.57 -14.72 -25.44
N GLU A 122 -9.58 -14.79 -24.11
CA GLU A 122 -8.38 -14.93 -23.27
C GLU A 122 -7.92 -16.39 -23.08
N GLY A 123 -8.58 -17.35 -23.76
CA GLY A 123 -8.20 -18.76 -23.74
C GLY A 123 -8.42 -19.49 -22.40
N VAL A 124 -9.18 -18.89 -21.49
CA VAL A 124 -9.57 -19.50 -20.20
C VAL A 124 -10.53 -20.66 -20.40
N ILE A 125 -11.50 -20.51 -21.32
CA ILE A 125 -12.44 -21.57 -21.68
C ILE A 125 -12.36 -21.93 -23.16
N SER A 126 -12.76 -23.16 -23.47
CA SER A 126 -12.74 -23.71 -24.83
C SER A 126 -13.87 -23.21 -25.73
N ASN A 127 -15.02 -22.83 -25.15
CA ASN A 127 -16.19 -22.41 -25.92
C ASN A 127 -17.23 -21.60 -25.12
N ALA A 128 -17.45 -20.33 -25.48
CA ALA A 128 -18.40 -19.46 -24.77
C ALA A 128 -19.86 -19.94 -24.84
N ARG A 129 -20.27 -20.55 -25.97
CA ARG A 129 -21.67 -20.99 -26.17
C ARG A 129 -22.03 -22.17 -25.28
N ILE A 130 -21.11 -23.13 -25.15
CA ILE A 130 -21.31 -24.30 -24.28
C ILE A 130 -21.21 -23.87 -22.83
N PHE A 131 -20.26 -22.98 -22.49
CA PHE A 131 -20.15 -22.41 -21.16
C PHE A 131 -21.45 -21.72 -20.73
N LYS A 132 -22.03 -20.86 -21.58
CA LYS A 132 -23.34 -20.23 -21.32
C LYS A 132 -24.44 -21.25 -21.03
N TRP A 133 -24.54 -22.29 -21.85
CA TRP A 133 -25.56 -23.34 -21.65
C TRP A 133 -25.35 -24.10 -20.35
N TRP A 134 -24.10 -24.44 -20.04
CA TRP A 134 -23.70 -25.13 -18.82
C TRP A 134 -24.02 -24.29 -17.56
N MET A 135 -23.69 -23.00 -17.59
CA MET A 135 -23.96 -22.03 -16.52
C MET A 135 -25.45 -21.84 -16.28
N GLY A 136 -26.26 -21.77 -17.34
CA GLY A 136 -27.72 -21.67 -17.23
C GLY A 136 -28.36 -22.85 -16.51
N ARG A 137 -27.76 -24.05 -16.58
CA ARG A 137 -28.22 -25.24 -15.83
C ARG A 137 -27.81 -25.20 -14.35
N LYS A 138 -26.83 -24.37 -13.98
CA LYS A 138 -26.36 -24.15 -12.62
C LYS A 138 -27.09 -23.02 -11.89
N GLY A 139 -27.93 -22.25 -12.59
CA GLY A 139 -28.68 -21.13 -12.01
C GLY A 139 -27.83 -19.90 -11.69
N ALA A 140 -26.68 -19.76 -12.35
CA ALA A 140 -25.80 -18.61 -12.19
C ALA A 140 -26.17 -17.52 -13.21
N ASP A 141 -26.62 -16.36 -12.71
CA ASP A 141 -27.18 -15.29 -13.56
C ASP A 141 -26.30 -14.02 -13.64
N SER A 142 -25.46 -13.78 -12.64
CA SER A 142 -24.54 -12.62 -12.60
C SER A 142 -23.37 -12.85 -11.65
N PHE A 143 -22.23 -12.21 -11.94
CA PHE A 143 -21.04 -12.21 -11.09
C PHE A 143 -20.61 -10.79 -10.76
N GLN A 144 -19.77 -10.65 -9.73
CA GLN A 144 -19.21 -9.37 -9.35
C GLN A 144 -18.29 -8.83 -10.47
N ALA A 145 -18.24 -7.51 -10.61
CA ALA A 145 -17.31 -6.87 -11.53
C ALA A 145 -15.94 -6.72 -10.87
N GLY A 146 -14.87 -6.86 -11.64
CA GLY A 146 -13.49 -6.70 -11.14
C GLY A 146 -12.51 -7.65 -11.83
N GLN A 147 -11.27 -7.67 -11.34
CA GLN A 147 -10.22 -8.51 -11.87
C GLN A 147 -10.26 -9.91 -11.26
N TYR A 148 -10.04 -10.93 -12.09
CA TYR A 148 -9.99 -12.33 -11.66
C TYR A 148 -8.69 -12.97 -12.14
N GLU A 149 -7.95 -13.62 -11.23
CA GLU A 149 -6.83 -14.50 -11.61
C GLU A 149 -7.38 -15.87 -12.00
N MET A 150 -7.21 -16.25 -13.27
CA MET A 150 -7.66 -17.53 -13.84
C MET A 150 -6.51 -18.23 -14.55
N ARG A 151 -6.76 -19.44 -15.07
CA ARG A 151 -5.79 -20.17 -15.90
C ARG A 151 -6.37 -20.45 -17.27
N THR A 152 -5.54 -20.40 -18.30
CA THR A 152 -5.90 -20.88 -19.64
C THR A 152 -6.30 -22.35 -19.59
N ASN A 153 -7.15 -22.82 -20.52
CA ASN A 153 -7.59 -24.22 -20.58
C ASN A 153 -8.21 -24.74 -19.26
N SER A 154 -8.96 -23.89 -18.54
CA SER A 154 -9.64 -24.28 -17.31
C SER A 154 -10.95 -25.01 -17.60
N ASP A 155 -11.32 -25.96 -16.74
CA ASP A 155 -12.63 -26.57 -16.76
C ASP A 155 -13.70 -25.59 -16.26
N PHE A 156 -14.95 -25.79 -16.68
CA PHE A 156 -16.03 -24.84 -16.38
C PHE A 156 -16.37 -24.78 -14.88
N ALA A 157 -16.11 -25.85 -14.12
CA ALA A 157 -16.39 -25.87 -12.69
C ALA A 157 -15.35 -25.04 -11.91
N LEU A 158 -14.09 -25.07 -12.31
CA LEU A 158 -13.05 -24.20 -11.77
C LEU A 158 -13.36 -22.73 -12.06
N VAL A 159 -13.72 -22.41 -13.30
CA VAL A 159 -14.10 -21.04 -13.70
C VAL A 159 -15.30 -20.53 -12.90
N LEU A 160 -16.34 -21.35 -12.74
CA LEU A 160 -17.51 -20.99 -11.93
C LEU A 160 -17.12 -20.69 -10.48
N ARG A 161 -16.30 -21.55 -9.85
CA ARG A 161 -15.84 -21.33 -8.47
C ARG A 161 -15.04 -20.05 -8.33
N THR A 162 -14.18 -19.73 -9.30
CA THR A 162 -13.41 -18.48 -9.30
C THR A 162 -14.32 -17.26 -9.43
N LEU A 163 -15.34 -17.33 -10.30
CA LEU A 163 -16.33 -16.26 -10.46
C LEU A 163 -17.20 -16.08 -9.20
N GLU A 164 -17.60 -17.17 -8.56
CA GLU A 164 -18.38 -17.18 -7.30
C GLU A 164 -17.57 -16.68 -6.10
N ALA A 165 -16.26 -16.94 -6.07
CA ALA A 165 -15.36 -16.43 -5.03
C ALA A 165 -15.24 -14.89 -5.03
N GLY A 166 -15.60 -14.25 -6.14
CA GLY A 166 -15.49 -12.80 -6.32
C GLY A 166 -14.15 -12.38 -6.94
N PRO A 167 -14.05 -11.12 -7.39
CA PRO A 167 -12.83 -10.60 -7.99
C PRO A 167 -11.70 -10.68 -6.97
N THR A 168 -10.51 -11.00 -7.47
CA THR A 168 -9.28 -10.76 -6.72
C THR A 168 -9.25 -9.27 -6.39
N GLU A 169 -8.98 -8.90 -5.13
CA GLU A 169 -8.63 -7.51 -4.86
C GLU A 169 -7.51 -7.13 -5.83
N PRO A 170 -7.62 -5.98 -6.53
CA PRO A 170 -6.50 -5.54 -7.35
C PRO A 170 -5.29 -5.62 -6.45
N LEU A 171 -4.24 -6.31 -6.91
CA LEU A 171 -2.93 -6.21 -6.29
C LEU A 171 -2.61 -4.72 -6.27
N LEU A 172 -2.96 -4.04 -5.18
CA LEU A 172 -2.32 -2.81 -4.79
C LEU A 172 -0.86 -3.20 -4.87
N ALA A 173 -0.12 -2.57 -5.78
CA ALA A 173 1.33 -2.75 -5.86
C ALA A 173 1.84 -2.82 -4.42
N GLU A 174 2.60 -3.87 -4.10
CA GLU A 174 3.22 -4.04 -2.77
C GLU A 174 3.58 -2.66 -2.25
N PRO A 175 3.08 -2.23 -1.07
CA PRO A 175 3.16 -0.84 -0.66
C PRO A 175 4.60 -0.38 -0.82
N ALA A 176 4.81 0.63 -1.68
CA ALA A 176 6.15 1.06 -2.06
C ALA A 176 6.97 1.27 -0.78
N GLU A 177 8.17 0.67 -0.73
CA GLU A 177 9.06 0.82 0.42
C GLU A 177 9.28 2.31 0.67
N LYS A 178 9.31 2.75 1.94
CA LYS A 178 9.33 4.19 2.26
C LYS A 178 10.67 4.61 2.83
N ILE A 179 11.20 5.72 2.31
CA ILE A 179 12.41 6.37 2.82
C ILE A 179 11.98 7.58 3.63
N SER A 180 12.11 7.49 4.95
CA SER A 180 11.76 8.59 5.86
C SER A 180 12.99 9.44 6.19
N VAL A 181 12.91 10.73 5.87
CA VAL A 181 13.89 11.76 6.21
C VAL A 181 13.28 12.68 7.28
N PRO A 182 13.71 12.56 8.54
CA PRO A 182 13.26 13.44 9.62
C PRO A 182 13.56 14.92 9.38
N GLU A 183 12.72 15.78 9.95
CA GLU A 183 12.95 17.22 10.01
C GLU A 183 14.14 17.57 10.91
N GLY A 184 14.73 18.75 10.69
CA GLY A 184 15.83 19.26 11.51
C GLY A 184 17.19 18.59 11.25
N LEU A 185 17.29 17.70 10.25
CA LEU A 185 18.56 17.11 9.83
C LEU A 185 19.39 18.10 9.01
N SER A 186 20.70 18.07 9.17
CA SER A 186 21.63 18.71 8.24
C SER A 186 21.74 17.91 6.94
N VAL A 187 22.20 18.55 5.87
CA VAL A 187 22.43 17.86 4.57
C VAL A 187 23.31 16.62 4.76
N ALA A 188 24.42 16.73 5.50
CA ALA A 188 25.30 15.59 5.75
C ALA A 188 24.54 14.38 6.34
N ARG A 189 23.62 14.61 7.29
CA ARG A 189 22.80 13.54 7.89
C ARG A 189 21.73 13.02 6.93
N ILE A 190 21.17 13.89 6.07
CA ILE A 190 20.28 13.48 4.99
C ILE A 190 21.00 12.54 4.02
N LEU A 191 22.23 12.88 3.61
CA LEU A 191 23.01 12.04 2.70
C LEU A 191 23.32 10.66 3.30
N THR A 192 23.73 10.61 4.58
CA THR A 192 23.89 9.33 5.29
C THR A 192 22.58 8.54 5.29
N ARG A 193 21.45 9.17 5.59
CA ARG A 193 20.15 8.52 5.66
C ARG A 193 19.71 7.94 4.30
N ILE A 194 19.97 8.66 3.21
CA ILE A 194 19.67 8.19 1.85
C ILE A 194 20.58 7.02 1.47
N ALA A 195 21.88 7.11 1.78
CA ALA A 195 22.84 6.04 1.52
C ALA A 195 22.48 4.73 2.24
N GLU A 196 21.95 4.81 3.46
CA GLU A 196 21.45 3.64 4.20
C GLU A 196 20.20 3.01 3.57
N ALA A 197 19.38 3.79 2.87
CA ALA A 197 18.08 3.36 2.34
C ALA A 197 18.14 2.88 0.88
N ILE A 198 19.13 3.34 0.10
CA ILE A 198 19.30 3.02 -1.31
C ILE A 198 20.53 2.11 -1.48
N PRO A 199 20.34 0.81 -1.79
CA PRO A 199 21.45 -0.12 -1.99
C PRO A 199 22.45 0.38 -3.04
N GLY A 200 23.72 0.43 -2.67
CA GLY A 200 24.81 0.84 -3.56
C GLY A 200 25.04 2.35 -3.65
N ALA A 201 24.26 3.18 -2.95
CA ALA A 201 24.56 4.61 -2.79
C ALA A 201 25.50 4.85 -1.59
N THR A 202 26.43 5.80 -1.72
CA THR A 202 27.27 6.29 -0.62
C THR A 202 27.03 7.76 -0.35
N ALA A 203 27.24 8.21 0.89
CA ALA A 203 27.08 9.63 1.24
C ALA A 203 28.05 10.52 0.45
N GLU A 204 29.26 10.01 0.17
CA GLU A 204 30.29 10.68 -0.61
C GLU A 204 29.88 10.88 -2.08
N GLU A 205 29.29 9.86 -2.72
CA GLU A 205 28.75 9.98 -4.08
C GLU A 205 27.60 10.99 -4.13
N LEU A 206 26.69 10.95 -3.15
CA LEU A 206 25.58 11.90 -3.09
C LEU A 206 26.07 13.33 -2.85
N GLN A 207 27.11 13.52 -2.04
CA GLN A 207 27.74 14.83 -1.86
C GLN A 207 28.35 15.32 -3.18
N ALA A 208 29.03 14.44 -3.92
CA ALA A 208 29.60 14.78 -5.22
C ALA A 208 28.52 15.17 -6.24
N GLU A 209 27.35 14.52 -6.23
CA GLU A 209 26.19 14.92 -7.06
C GLU A 209 25.68 16.32 -6.71
N LEU A 210 25.61 16.66 -5.42
CA LEU A 210 25.25 18.01 -4.97
C LEU A 210 26.29 19.04 -5.44
N ASP A 211 27.57 18.77 -5.22
CA ASP A 211 28.69 19.63 -5.58
C ASP A 211 28.80 19.85 -7.10
N ALA A 212 28.47 18.82 -7.90
CA ALA A 212 28.39 18.90 -9.35
C ALA A 212 27.19 19.72 -9.85
N GLY A 213 26.22 20.02 -8.98
CA GLY A 213 25.00 20.73 -9.35
C GLY A 213 23.97 19.86 -10.06
N SER A 214 24.03 18.54 -9.91
CA SER A 214 23.05 17.60 -10.48
C SER A 214 21.64 17.82 -9.92
N VAL A 215 21.55 18.37 -8.70
CA VAL A 215 20.30 18.78 -8.07
C VAL A 215 20.08 20.28 -8.31
N THR A 216 18.94 20.62 -8.87
CA THR A 216 18.60 22.00 -9.24
C THR A 216 17.41 22.50 -8.44
N THR A 217 17.50 23.73 -7.96
CA THR A 217 16.38 24.43 -7.32
C THR A 217 16.54 25.94 -7.50
N TYR A 218 15.43 26.66 -7.70
CA TYR A 218 15.45 28.14 -7.76
C TYR A 218 15.71 28.77 -6.39
N LEU A 219 15.48 28.02 -5.31
CA LEU A 219 15.67 28.49 -3.94
C LEU A 219 17.15 28.66 -3.57
N ARG A 220 18.07 28.04 -4.32
CA ARG A 220 19.52 28.13 -4.09
C ARG A 220 20.11 29.30 -4.89
N PRO A 221 20.68 30.33 -4.22
CA PRO A 221 21.41 31.39 -4.91
C PRO A 221 22.61 30.86 -5.69
N ALA A 222 22.97 31.51 -6.79
CA ALA A 222 24.04 31.05 -7.68
C ALA A 222 25.44 31.03 -7.03
N ASP A 223 25.68 31.87 -6.04
CA ASP A 223 26.91 31.95 -5.24
C ASP A 223 26.91 31.00 -4.03
N GLN A 224 25.82 30.25 -3.82
CA GLN A 224 25.64 29.37 -2.68
C GLN A 224 25.96 27.91 -3.03
N ALA A 225 27.05 27.39 -2.48
CA ALA A 225 27.45 25.99 -2.68
C ALA A 225 26.59 25.01 -1.87
N SER A 226 26.27 25.35 -0.62
CA SER A 226 25.55 24.48 0.31
C SER A 226 24.08 24.24 -0.09
N TYR A 227 23.60 23.02 0.12
CA TYR A 227 22.18 22.63 0.03
C TYR A 227 21.46 22.67 1.38
N GLU A 228 22.08 23.21 2.42
CA GLU A 228 21.48 23.26 3.75
C GLU A 228 20.13 23.98 3.69
N GLY A 229 19.10 23.35 4.27
CA GLY A 229 17.71 23.83 4.25
C GLY A 229 17.01 23.80 2.88
N LEU A 230 17.61 23.22 1.84
CA LEU A 230 17.04 23.17 0.49
C LEU A 230 16.39 21.83 0.14
N LEU A 231 16.55 20.81 0.99
CA LEU A 231 16.00 19.47 0.79
C LEU A 231 14.86 19.24 1.78
N PHE A 232 13.62 19.11 1.29
CA PHE A 232 12.46 19.00 2.19
C PHE A 232 12.45 17.67 2.95
N PRO A 233 12.31 17.69 4.28
CA PRO A 233 12.20 16.47 5.07
C PRO A 233 10.78 15.90 4.96
N ALA A 234 10.67 14.68 4.46
CA ALA A 234 9.41 13.96 4.36
C ALA A 234 9.65 12.46 4.29
N THR A 235 8.57 11.70 4.10
CA THR A 235 8.66 10.29 3.76
C THR A 235 8.39 10.13 2.27
N TYR A 236 9.37 9.61 1.54
CA TYR A 236 9.37 9.45 0.10
C TYR A 236 9.15 7.98 -0.28
N GLU A 237 8.42 7.74 -1.37
CA GLU A 237 8.20 6.40 -1.88
C GLU A 237 9.40 5.93 -2.70
N LYS A 238 9.90 4.74 -2.38
CA LYS A 238 10.97 4.05 -3.10
C LYS A 238 10.34 3.25 -4.25
N VAL A 239 10.15 3.93 -5.36
CA VAL A 239 9.75 3.30 -6.63
C VAL A 239 10.94 2.57 -7.25
N ASP A 240 10.65 1.57 -8.09
CA ASP A 240 11.67 0.83 -8.82
C ASP A 240 12.57 1.78 -9.64
N GLY A 241 13.89 1.67 -9.46
CA GLY A 241 14.87 2.51 -10.15
C GLY A 241 15.10 3.90 -9.53
N LEU A 242 14.53 4.20 -8.34
CA LEU A 242 14.85 5.44 -7.63
C LEU A 242 16.36 5.51 -7.30
N THR A 243 17.04 6.50 -7.87
CA THR A 243 18.44 6.81 -7.57
C THR A 243 18.53 7.83 -6.44
N GLY A 244 19.67 7.88 -5.75
CA GLY A 244 19.88 8.88 -4.70
C GLY A 244 19.85 10.32 -5.22
N ALA A 245 20.42 10.60 -6.39
CA ALA A 245 20.29 11.90 -7.05
C ALA A 245 18.83 12.23 -7.41
N GLY A 246 18.06 11.23 -7.86
CA GLY A 246 16.63 11.38 -8.13
C GLY A 246 15.84 11.74 -6.86
N LEU A 247 16.14 11.08 -5.74
CA LEU A 247 15.52 11.40 -4.44
C LEU A 247 15.90 12.82 -3.98
N LEU A 248 17.17 13.21 -4.08
CA LEU A 248 17.60 14.57 -3.72
C LEU A 248 16.88 15.64 -4.57
N GLN A 249 16.70 15.40 -5.87
CA GLN A 249 15.94 16.30 -6.74
C GLN A 249 14.44 16.35 -6.35
N GLN A 250 13.84 15.22 -5.97
CA GLN A 250 12.48 15.21 -5.44
C GLN A 250 12.36 16.04 -4.15
N MET A 251 13.31 15.88 -3.22
CA MET A 251 13.34 16.67 -1.98
C MET A 251 13.48 18.17 -2.24
N ALA A 252 14.31 18.57 -3.21
CA ALA A 252 14.47 19.97 -3.59
C ALA A 252 13.19 20.55 -4.21
N THR A 253 12.54 19.78 -5.10
CA THR A 253 11.28 20.17 -5.75
C THR A 253 10.14 20.28 -4.74
N GLU A 254 10.08 19.37 -3.75
CA GLU A 254 9.08 19.43 -2.69
C GLU A 254 9.30 20.68 -1.81
N MET A 255 10.55 21.08 -1.53
CA MET A 255 10.82 22.32 -0.79
C MET A 255 10.28 23.56 -1.52
N GLU A 256 10.48 23.61 -2.83
CA GLU A 256 9.93 24.66 -3.70
C GLU A 256 8.42 24.75 -3.62
N ASP A 257 7.75 23.61 -3.73
CA ASP A 257 6.30 23.51 -3.67
C ASP A 257 5.76 23.92 -2.28
N ARG A 258 6.46 23.56 -1.20
CA ARG A 258 6.10 23.97 0.17
C ARG A 258 6.18 25.47 0.36
N MET A 259 7.26 26.10 -0.13
CA MET A 259 7.41 27.56 -0.12
C MET A 259 6.29 28.25 -0.90
N GLN A 260 5.94 27.73 -2.08
CA GLN A 260 4.86 28.30 -2.90
C GLN A 260 3.48 28.11 -2.24
N ARG A 261 3.18 26.91 -1.74
CA ARG A 261 1.91 26.57 -1.07
C ARG A 261 1.63 27.47 0.12
N HIS A 262 2.65 27.80 0.91
CA HIS A 262 2.53 28.70 2.05
C HIS A 262 2.58 30.19 1.68
N GLY A 263 2.70 30.51 0.38
CA GLY A 263 2.56 31.87 -0.15
C GLY A 263 3.80 32.74 0.01
N ALA A 264 4.99 32.22 -0.31
CA ALA A 264 6.27 32.94 -0.16
C ALA A 264 6.26 34.36 -0.75
N ASP A 265 5.69 34.58 -1.94
CA ASP A 265 5.60 35.91 -2.55
C ASP A 265 4.80 36.91 -1.70
N ALA A 266 3.64 36.49 -1.20
CA ALA A 266 2.80 37.33 -0.35
C ALA A 266 3.48 37.58 1.01
N ALA A 267 4.16 36.56 1.55
CA ALA A 267 4.92 36.67 2.79
C ALA A 267 6.06 37.70 2.66
N ARG A 268 6.85 37.67 1.57
CA ARG A 268 7.92 38.64 1.31
C ARG A 268 7.40 40.07 1.28
N ALA A 269 6.31 40.31 0.53
CA ALA A 269 5.70 41.64 0.45
C ALA A 269 5.23 42.15 1.82
N ARG A 270 4.60 41.28 2.62
CA ARG A 270 4.19 41.63 3.99
C ARG A 270 5.40 41.90 4.88
N ILE A 271 6.43 41.07 4.83
CA ILE A 271 7.62 41.20 5.68
C ILE A 271 8.36 42.52 5.38
N ALA A 272 8.49 42.86 4.09
CA ALA A 272 9.01 44.15 3.66
C ALA A 272 8.18 45.33 4.20
N GLN A 273 6.84 45.21 4.18
CA GLN A 273 5.95 46.26 4.68
C GLN A 273 6.01 46.44 6.21
N GLU A 274 5.98 45.35 6.96
CA GLU A 274 5.87 45.37 8.43
C GLU A 274 7.22 45.59 9.12
N TRP A 275 8.30 44.99 8.61
CA TRP A 275 9.63 45.03 9.23
C TRP A 275 10.67 45.83 8.42
N GLY A 276 10.35 46.26 7.19
CA GLY A 276 11.33 46.93 6.33
C GLY A 276 12.43 45.99 5.84
N LEU A 277 12.16 44.69 5.79
CA LEU A 277 13.12 43.64 5.43
C LEU A 277 12.82 43.09 4.03
N GLU A 278 13.71 43.36 3.08
CA GLU A 278 13.67 42.79 1.73
C GLU A 278 14.38 41.43 1.73
N LEU A 279 13.65 40.37 2.08
CA LEU A 279 14.19 39.01 2.15
C LEU A 279 13.93 38.22 0.86
N THR A 280 14.92 37.42 0.47
CA THR A 280 14.79 36.39 -0.57
C THR A 280 14.14 35.12 -0.02
N ASP A 281 13.67 34.23 -0.90
CA ASP A 281 13.13 32.93 -0.49
C ASP A 281 14.18 32.08 0.24
N TYR A 282 15.46 32.19 -0.16
CA TYR A 282 16.56 31.53 0.55
C TYR A 282 16.73 32.07 1.98
N GLU A 283 16.60 33.37 2.18
CA GLU A 283 16.67 33.98 3.52
C GLU A 283 15.48 33.61 4.39
N LEU A 284 14.30 33.44 3.81
CA LEU A 284 13.14 32.88 4.50
C LEU A 284 13.39 31.43 4.94
N LEU A 285 14.08 30.62 4.15
CA LEU A 285 14.51 29.28 4.56
C LEU A 285 15.55 29.30 5.69
N LYS A 286 16.44 30.32 5.73
CA LYS A 286 17.32 30.52 6.89
C LYS A 286 16.49 30.72 8.16
N VAL A 287 15.47 31.57 8.09
CA VAL A 287 14.54 31.81 9.20
C VAL A 287 13.80 30.52 9.59
N ALA A 288 13.25 29.79 8.61
CA ALA A 288 12.56 28.53 8.86
C ALA A 288 13.46 27.48 9.54
N SER A 289 14.73 27.35 9.12
CA SER A 289 15.66 26.40 9.75
C SER A 289 16.01 26.75 11.20
N MET A 290 16.06 28.04 11.53
CA MET A 290 16.26 28.50 12.91
C MET A 290 15.00 28.23 13.75
N ILE A 291 13.81 28.46 13.20
CA ILE A 291 12.54 28.14 13.88
C ILE A 291 12.44 26.64 14.14
N GLN A 292 12.77 25.79 13.17
CA GLN A 292 12.77 24.33 13.33
C GLN A 292 13.63 23.89 14.52
N ALA A 293 14.76 24.56 14.74
CA ALA A 293 15.70 24.21 15.80
C ALA A 293 15.31 24.75 17.19
N GLU A 294 14.49 25.80 17.24
CA GLU A 294 14.14 26.52 18.48
C GLU A 294 12.73 26.21 18.99
N ALA A 295 11.80 25.89 18.10
CA ALA A 295 10.41 25.67 18.47
C ALA A 295 10.25 24.46 19.41
N GLY A 296 9.76 24.70 20.62
CA GLY A 296 9.39 23.63 21.55
C GLY A 296 8.09 22.92 21.15
N ASN A 297 7.23 23.63 20.40
CA ASN A 297 5.96 23.17 19.86
C ASN A 297 5.59 24.01 18.60
N VAL A 298 4.55 23.56 17.87
CA VAL A 298 4.13 24.17 16.60
C VAL A 298 3.46 25.54 16.84
N GLU A 299 2.77 25.71 17.95
CA GLU A 299 1.98 26.89 18.28
C GLU A 299 2.84 28.14 18.54
N GLU A 300 4.06 27.95 19.05
CA GLU A 300 5.01 29.03 19.34
C GLU A 300 5.83 29.47 18.12
N ALA A 301 5.91 28.64 17.08
CA ALA A 301 6.76 28.89 15.91
C ALA A 301 6.50 30.26 15.25
N PRO A 302 5.23 30.72 15.06
CA PRO A 302 4.96 32.06 14.54
C PRO A 302 5.44 33.20 15.46
N GLN A 303 5.45 33.00 16.78
CA GLN A 303 5.97 33.99 17.73
C GLN A 303 7.50 34.04 17.69
N ILE A 304 8.18 32.90 17.51
CA ILE A 304 9.62 32.84 17.28
C ILE A 304 9.99 33.58 16.00
N ALA A 305 9.26 33.36 14.90
CA ALA A 305 9.43 34.10 13.65
C ALA A 305 9.33 35.62 13.87
N THR A 306 8.34 36.05 14.66
CA THR A 306 8.15 37.45 15.03
C THR A 306 9.37 38.03 15.75
N VAL A 307 9.92 37.29 16.72
CA VAL A 307 11.13 37.72 17.44
C VAL A 307 12.32 37.86 16.49
N ILE A 308 12.50 36.91 15.56
CA ILE A 308 13.57 36.97 14.55
C ILE A 308 13.43 38.23 13.70
N TYR A 309 12.25 38.48 13.12
CA TYR A 309 12.04 39.66 12.27
C TYR A 309 12.14 40.98 13.03
N ASN A 310 11.59 41.05 14.25
CA ASN A 310 11.73 42.21 15.12
C ASN A 310 13.20 42.55 15.37
N ARG A 311 14.03 41.53 15.68
CA ARG A 311 15.47 41.76 15.89
C ARG A 311 16.22 42.14 14.62
N LEU A 312 15.93 41.47 13.50
CA LEU A 312 16.55 41.80 12.20
C LEU A 312 16.26 43.26 11.82
N SER A 313 15.01 43.70 11.95
CA SER A 313 14.60 45.08 11.62
C SER A 313 15.32 46.14 12.48
N GLN A 314 15.76 45.77 13.68
CA GLN A 314 16.49 46.65 14.60
C GLN A 314 18.01 46.47 14.55
N GLY A 315 18.52 45.60 13.67
CA GLY A 315 19.95 45.28 13.61
C GLY A 315 20.48 44.60 14.89
N MET A 316 19.60 43.98 15.67
CA MET A 316 19.96 43.28 16.90
C MET A 316 20.49 41.87 16.57
N PRO A 317 21.57 41.40 17.22
CA PRO A 317 22.01 40.01 17.10
C PRO A 317 20.88 39.03 17.51
N LEU A 318 20.72 37.95 16.74
CA LEU A 318 19.65 36.97 16.98
C LEU A 318 19.91 36.14 18.24
N GLY A 319 21.18 35.80 18.50
CA GLY A 319 21.59 35.07 19.70
C GLY A 319 20.95 33.70 19.87
N ILE A 320 20.80 32.98 18.75
CA ILE A 320 20.16 31.67 18.64
C ILE A 320 21.23 30.58 18.81
N ASP A 321 21.11 29.77 19.87
CA ASP A 321 22.12 28.79 20.26
C ASP A 321 22.30 27.67 19.23
N ALA A 322 21.21 27.27 18.57
CA ALA A 322 21.27 26.25 17.53
C ALA A 322 22.20 26.65 16.37
N VAL A 323 22.22 27.93 16.00
CA VAL A 323 23.08 28.44 14.92
C VAL A 323 24.55 28.43 15.34
N ASP A 324 24.83 28.85 16.57
CA ASP A 324 26.19 28.85 17.13
C ASP A 324 26.74 27.41 17.24
N ARG A 325 25.89 26.45 17.64
CA ARG A 325 26.21 25.01 17.70
C ARG A 325 26.49 24.44 16.32
N TYR A 326 25.66 24.74 15.33
CA TYR A 326 25.86 24.32 13.93
C TYR A 326 27.20 24.82 13.39
N GLY A 327 27.53 26.10 13.63
CA GLY A 327 28.81 26.68 13.22
C GLY A 327 30.03 25.99 13.82
N ALA A 328 29.96 25.60 15.09
CA ALA A 328 31.02 24.87 15.77
C ALA A 328 31.17 23.43 15.26
N GLU A 329 30.06 22.73 15.00
CA GLU A 329 30.05 21.39 14.38
C GLU A 329 30.73 21.44 13.01
N LEU A 330 30.38 22.42 12.17
CA LEU A 330 31.00 22.62 10.86
C LEU A 330 32.51 22.91 10.94
N ALA A 331 32.94 23.63 11.98
CA ALA A 331 34.36 23.92 12.22
C ALA A 331 35.13 22.77 12.88
N GLY A 332 34.46 21.70 13.33
CA GLY A 332 35.07 20.63 14.11
C GLY A 332 35.55 21.09 15.48
N THR A 333 34.91 22.09 16.08
CA THR A 333 35.30 22.68 17.37
C THR A 333 34.19 22.57 18.42
N SER A 334 34.54 22.77 19.69
CA SER A 334 33.55 22.92 20.75
C SER A 334 32.86 24.28 20.64
N VAL A 335 31.60 24.35 21.07
CA VAL A 335 30.83 25.60 21.03
C VAL A 335 31.43 26.64 21.96
N VAL A 336 31.84 27.76 21.39
CA VAL A 336 32.27 28.95 22.11
C VAL A 336 31.35 30.10 21.73
N PHE A 337 30.31 30.34 22.54
CA PHE A 337 29.28 31.36 22.30
C PHE A 337 29.84 32.79 22.13
N ASN A 338 31.06 33.04 22.62
CA ASN A 338 31.72 34.33 22.53
C ASN A 338 32.73 34.45 21.38
N ASP A 339 32.87 33.43 20.52
CA ASP A 339 33.84 33.46 19.43
C ASP A 339 33.27 34.16 18.19
N ALA A 340 33.67 35.42 17.98
CA ALA A 340 33.27 36.21 16.82
C ALA A 340 33.92 35.76 15.50
N SER A 341 34.92 34.88 15.53
CA SER A 341 35.58 34.38 14.31
C SER A 341 34.69 33.45 13.50
N LEU A 342 33.77 32.74 14.16
CA LEU A 342 32.83 31.82 13.51
C LEU A 342 31.75 32.60 12.74
N PRO A 343 31.57 32.35 11.42
CA PRO A 343 30.57 33.05 10.60
C PRO A 343 29.12 32.88 11.07
N TYR A 344 28.83 31.77 11.75
CA TYR A 344 27.51 31.41 12.27
C TYR A 344 27.24 31.95 13.69
N ASN A 345 28.17 32.67 14.32
CA ASN A 345 27.94 33.18 15.68
C ASN A 345 26.93 34.34 15.68
N THR A 346 25.66 34.04 15.95
CA THR A 346 24.56 35.01 15.94
C THR A 346 24.47 35.86 17.22
N ARG A 347 25.33 35.60 18.20
CA ARG A 347 25.50 36.45 19.40
C ARG A 347 26.45 37.61 19.15
N ARG A 348 27.38 37.46 18.21
CA ARG A 348 28.41 38.45 17.87
C ARG A 348 28.22 39.08 16.50
N ARG A 349 27.48 38.43 15.60
CA ARG A 349 27.16 38.93 14.27
C ARG A 349 25.67 39.19 14.18
N ALA A 350 25.31 40.41 13.77
CA ALA A 350 23.92 40.76 13.46
C ALA A 350 23.55 40.25 12.06
N GLY A 351 22.25 40.06 11.83
CA GLY A 351 21.71 39.53 10.58
C GLY A 351 21.51 38.02 10.59
N LEU A 352 21.15 37.48 9.42
CA LEU A 352 20.95 36.05 9.20
C LEU A 352 22.29 35.29 9.08
N PRO A 353 22.34 34.00 9.42
CA PRO A 353 23.53 33.18 9.21
C PRO A 353 23.88 33.02 7.71
N PRO A 354 25.09 32.52 7.38
CA PRO A 354 25.50 32.29 6.00
C PRO A 354 24.54 31.36 5.22
N THR A 355 24.06 30.29 5.84
CA THR A 355 23.11 29.32 5.27
C THR A 355 22.00 29.01 6.27
N PRO A 356 20.94 28.29 5.88
CA PRO A 356 20.13 27.53 6.82
C PRO A 356 21.00 26.59 7.65
N ILE A 357 20.50 26.09 8.78
CA ILE A 357 21.26 25.20 9.69
C ILE A 357 20.73 23.76 9.74
N SER A 358 19.60 23.52 9.09
CA SER A 358 18.91 22.24 9.04
C SER A 358 17.81 22.26 7.99
N ALA A 359 17.24 21.10 7.69
CA ALA A 359 16.04 20.95 6.87
C ALA A 359 14.77 21.32 7.66
N PRO A 360 14.11 22.45 7.36
CA PRO A 360 12.88 22.84 8.05
C PRO A 360 11.69 21.98 7.60
N GLY A 361 10.82 21.64 8.55
CA GLY A 361 9.54 21.01 8.30
C GLY A 361 8.46 22.00 7.86
N ASP A 362 7.29 21.48 7.52
CA ASP A 362 6.17 22.28 7.00
C ASP A 362 5.73 23.37 7.98
N PHE A 363 5.70 23.06 9.29
CA PHE A 363 5.29 24.03 10.31
C PHE A 363 6.28 25.21 10.43
N ALA A 364 7.57 24.94 10.31
CA ALA A 364 8.62 25.96 10.43
C ALA A 364 8.64 26.88 9.19
N ILE A 365 8.41 26.31 8.00
CA ILE A 365 8.20 27.07 6.76
C ILE A 365 6.96 27.95 6.90
N ALA A 366 5.82 27.37 7.31
CA ALA A 366 4.58 28.11 7.52
C ALA A 366 4.77 29.28 8.50
N ALA A 367 5.44 29.05 9.63
CA ALA A 367 5.70 30.08 10.64
C ALA A 367 6.64 31.18 10.15
N ALA A 368 7.70 30.84 9.40
CA ALA A 368 8.59 31.83 8.80
C ALA A 368 7.84 32.74 7.83
N LEU A 369 6.94 32.17 7.03
CA LEU A 369 6.16 32.90 6.05
C LEU A 369 4.99 33.64 6.67
N GLN A 370 4.45 33.15 7.78
CA GLN A 370 3.26 33.66 8.48
C GLN A 370 3.55 33.93 9.97
N PRO A 371 4.40 34.93 10.28
CA PRO A 371 4.71 35.28 11.65
C PRO A 371 3.46 35.79 12.40
N ALA A 372 3.43 35.59 13.71
CA ALA A 372 2.43 36.20 14.56
C ALA A 372 2.59 37.73 14.61
N SER A 373 1.55 38.44 15.01
CA SER A 373 1.68 39.87 15.33
C SER A 373 2.05 40.01 16.81
N GLY A 374 3.15 40.72 17.09
CA GLY A 374 3.51 41.03 18.47
C GLY A 374 4.83 41.78 18.62
N PRO A 375 5.04 42.47 19.75
CA PRO A 375 6.23 43.28 20.00
C PRO A 375 7.41 42.49 20.58
N TRP A 376 7.32 41.16 20.66
CA TRP A 376 8.29 40.34 21.39
C TRP A 376 9.68 40.45 20.78
N MET A 377 10.68 40.55 21.65
CA MET A 377 12.09 40.65 21.29
C MET A 377 12.90 39.49 21.84
N TYR A 378 12.36 38.75 22.81
CA TYR A 378 13.06 37.66 23.46
C TYR A 378 12.08 36.53 23.78
N TYR A 379 12.62 35.32 23.86
CA TYR A 379 11.92 34.16 24.39
C TYR A 379 12.88 33.36 25.27
N VAL A 380 12.34 32.70 26.29
CA VAL A 380 13.08 31.86 27.25
C VAL A 380 12.21 30.66 27.59
N LEU A 381 12.81 29.49 27.78
CA LEU A 381 12.08 28.31 28.26
C LEU A 381 11.40 28.61 29.60
N GLU A 382 10.09 28.38 29.63
CA GLU A 382 9.24 28.44 30.81
C GLU A 382 8.98 27.03 31.38
N SER A 383 8.92 26.03 30.49
CA SER A 383 8.82 24.59 30.78
C SER A 383 9.52 23.77 29.68
N GLU A 384 9.50 22.43 29.75
CA GLU A 384 10.24 21.55 28.82
C GLU A 384 9.97 21.78 27.33
N ARG A 385 8.80 22.34 26.96
CA ARG A 385 8.41 22.57 25.56
C ARG A 385 7.68 23.89 25.33
N GLN A 386 7.78 24.82 26.27
CA GLN A 386 7.05 26.07 26.22
C GLN A 386 7.98 27.23 26.56
N HIS A 387 7.83 28.33 25.84
CA HIS A 387 8.56 29.56 26.03
C HIS A 387 7.66 30.67 26.56
N VAL A 388 8.25 31.53 27.38
CA VAL A 388 7.69 32.85 27.67
C VAL A 388 8.30 33.87 26.73
N PHE A 389 7.44 34.68 26.10
CA PHE A 389 7.84 35.73 25.15
C PHE A 389 7.76 37.11 25.82
N VAL A 390 8.82 37.89 25.72
CA VAL A 390 8.95 39.19 26.41
C VAL A 390 9.54 40.27 25.49
N VAL A 391 9.38 41.54 25.86
CA VAL A 391 9.70 42.69 24.99
C VAL A 391 11.01 43.35 25.40
N THR A 392 11.30 43.43 26.69
CA THR A 392 12.46 44.16 27.22
C THR A 392 13.57 43.23 27.71
N ASP A 393 14.81 43.69 27.66
CA ASP A 393 15.94 42.95 28.25
C ASP A 393 15.74 42.71 29.76
N SER A 394 15.15 43.67 30.49
CA SER A 394 14.86 43.48 31.92
C SER A 394 13.91 42.31 32.20
N GLU A 395 12.87 42.16 31.37
CA GLU A 395 11.95 41.02 31.45
C GLU A 395 12.65 39.73 31.05
N PHE A 396 13.50 39.77 30.01
CA PHE A 396 14.30 38.64 29.58
C PHE A 396 15.25 38.14 30.67
N GLN A 397 15.99 39.04 31.33
CA GLN A 397 16.87 38.66 32.44
C GLN A 397 16.08 38.09 33.62
N ALA A 398 14.86 38.57 33.88
CA ALA A 398 14.00 38.01 34.92
C ALA A 398 13.50 36.60 34.54
N ALA A 399 13.03 36.40 33.31
CA ALA A 399 12.61 35.11 32.78
C ALA A 399 13.77 34.10 32.76
N LYS A 400 14.97 34.54 32.36
CA LYS A 400 16.19 33.72 32.38
C LYS A 400 16.54 33.23 33.78
N ARG A 401 16.48 34.10 34.79
CA ARG A 401 16.68 33.69 36.20
C ARG A 401 15.66 32.64 36.63
N ALA A 402 14.38 32.83 36.30
CA ALA A 402 13.34 31.85 36.61
C ALA A 402 13.57 30.50 35.91
N CYS A 403 14.03 30.51 34.64
CA CYS A 403 14.38 29.30 33.92
C CYS A 403 15.55 28.53 34.59
N ILE A 404 16.59 29.26 35.03
CA ILE A 404 17.74 28.67 35.75
C ILE A 404 17.29 28.08 37.09
N GLU A 405 16.47 28.79 37.85
CA GLU A 405 15.91 28.31 39.13
C GLU A 405 15.06 27.04 38.95
N ARG A 406 14.40 26.90 37.79
CA ARG A 406 13.64 25.70 37.41
C ARG A 406 14.51 24.59 36.80
N ASN A 407 15.82 24.81 36.64
CA ASN A 407 16.78 23.87 36.05
C ASN A 407 16.40 23.39 34.63
N LEU A 408 15.89 24.30 33.79
CA LEU A 408 15.46 23.99 32.42
C LEU A 408 16.56 24.20 31.37
N GLY A 409 17.82 24.37 31.80
CA GLY A 409 18.96 24.46 30.87
C GLY A 409 19.26 25.85 30.29
N CYS A 410 18.69 26.94 30.82
CA CYS A 410 19.02 28.32 30.39
C CYS A 410 20.29 28.93 31.02
N GLY A 411 21.17 28.09 31.59
CA GLY A 411 22.34 28.47 32.39
C GLY A 411 23.50 29.04 31.58
#